data_AF-A0A317U3T0-F1
#
_entry.id   AF-A0A317U3T0-F1
#
_cell.length_a   1.000
_cell.length_b   1.000
_cell.length_c   1.000
_cell.angle_alpha   90.00
_cell.angle_beta   90.00
_cell.angle_gamma   90.00
#
_symmetry.space_group_name_H-M   'P 1'
#
loop_
_entity.id
_entity.type
_entity.pdbx_description
1 polymer ?
#
loop_
_entity_poly.entity_id
_entity_poly.type
_entity_poly.pdbx_seq_one_letter_code
_entity_poly.pdbx_strand_id
1 'polypeptide(L)'
;MNKNEKIPPENQKTINKTVGFVTSSLALYALLRKGNYRAAFLLYQKSGGVGFNIYKEQENGKLKRCFAIDYHPFWDKKTNQSVWKLHYHRGENESQMKKHRPYQGGW
;
A
#
# COMPACT_ATOMS: atom_id res chain seq x y z
N MET A 1 3.84 -35.43 -23.57
CA MET A 1 3.53 -34.41 -22.54
C MET A 1 2.02 -34.20 -22.50
N ASN A 2 1.38 -34.65 -21.43
CA ASN A 2 -0.07 -34.58 -21.26
C ASN A 2 -0.43 -33.11 -20.95
N LYS A 3 -1.14 -32.42 -21.86
CA LYS A 3 -1.38 -30.96 -21.79
C LYS A 3 -2.43 -30.54 -20.74
N ASN A 4 -2.87 -31.45 -19.87
CA ASN A 4 -4.05 -31.29 -19.00
C ASN A 4 -3.78 -31.63 -17.52
N GLU A 5 -2.57 -31.45 -17.01
CA GLU A 5 -2.40 -31.38 -15.55
C GLU A 5 -2.97 -30.05 -15.04
N LYS A 6 -4.15 -30.12 -14.43
CA LYS A 6 -4.74 -28.97 -13.73
C LYS A 6 -3.84 -28.64 -12.54
N ILE A 7 -3.32 -27.42 -12.52
CA ILE A 7 -2.53 -26.91 -11.40
C ILE A 7 -3.41 -26.98 -10.13
N PRO A 8 -2.92 -27.60 -9.04
CA PRO A 8 -3.64 -27.61 -7.76
C PRO A 8 -3.98 -26.18 -7.30
N PRO A 9 -5.17 -25.94 -6.70
CA PRO A 9 -5.58 -24.60 -6.27
C PRO A 9 -4.58 -23.88 -5.34
N GLU A 10 -3.88 -24.64 -4.50
CA GLU A 10 -2.82 -24.13 -3.62
C GLU A 10 -1.60 -23.62 -4.40
N ASN A 11 -1.18 -24.35 -5.43
CA ASN A 11 -0.10 -23.95 -6.33
C ASN A 11 -0.52 -22.73 -7.14
N GLN A 12 -1.77 -22.68 -7.61
CA GLN A 12 -2.31 -21.50 -8.29
C GLN A 12 -2.31 -20.27 -7.38
N LYS A 13 -2.68 -20.41 -6.10
CA LYS A 13 -2.64 -19.31 -5.12
C LYS A 13 -1.21 -18.80 -4.93
N THR A 14 -0.24 -19.70 -4.81
CA THR A 14 1.18 -19.34 -4.69
C THR A 14 1.69 -18.64 -5.94
N ILE A 15 1.39 -19.18 -7.14
CA ILE A 15 1.73 -18.56 -8.42
C ILE A 15 1.14 -17.14 -8.50
N ASN A 16 -0.15 -16.96 -8.19
CA ASN A 16 -0.79 -15.65 -8.25
C ASN A 16 -0.14 -14.64 -7.28
N LYS A 17 0.22 -15.07 -6.07
CA LYS A 17 0.95 -14.23 -5.11
C LYS A 17 2.33 -13.83 -5.64
N THR A 18 3.09 -14.80 -6.17
CA THR A 18 4.43 -14.57 -6.72
C THR A 18 4.37 -13.63 -7.92
N VAL A 19 3.46 -13.88 -8.87
CA VAL A 19 3.23 -13.01 -10.03
C VAL A 19 2.84 -11.61 -9.59
N GLY A 20 1.93 -11.48 -8.62
CA GLY A 20 1.54 -10.18 -8.07
C GLY A 20 2.71 -9.42 -7.44
N PHE A 21 3.54 -10.11 -6.66
CA PHE A 21 4.74 -9.53 -6.05
C PHE A 21 5.77 -9.07 -7.09
N VAL A 22 6.09 -9.93 -8.07
CA VAL A 22 7.09 -9.62 -9.10
C VAL A 22 6.61 -8.46 -9.97
N THR A 23 5.37 -8.52 -10.47
CA THR A 23 4.82 -7.48 -11.34
C THR A 23 4.71 -6.12 -10.63
N SER A 24 4.26 -6.10 -9.37
CA SER A 24 4.21 -4.86 -8.59
C SER A 24 5.59 -4.30 -8.27
N SER A 25 6.57 -5.16 -7.97
CA SER A 25 7.96 -4.75 -7.73
C SER A 25 8.59 -4.12 -8.97
N LEU A 26 8.38 -4.72 -10.14
CA LEU A 26 8.86 -4.18 -11.42
C LEU A 26 8.18 -2.85 -11.76
N ALA A 27 6.86 -2.75 -11.56
CA ALA A 27 6.12 -1.52 -11.78
C ALA A 27 6.61 -0.38 -10.87
N LEU A 28 6.81 -0.68 -9.58
CA LEU A 28 7.36 0.28 -8.62
C LEU A 28 8.78 0.71 -9.01
N TYR A 29 9.66 -0.23 -9.34
CA TYR A 29 11.02 0.07 -9.80
C TYR A 29 11.01 0.97 -11.04
N ALA A 30 10.18 0.67 -12.04
CA ALA A 30 10.05 1.47 -13.25
C ALA A 30 9.57 2.90 -12.95
N LEU A 31 8.59 3.05 -12.04
CA LEU A 31 8.11 4.36 -11.59
C LEU A 31 9.22 5.17 -10.92
N LEU A 32 9.99 4.55 -10.02
CA LEU A 32 11.11 5.20 -9.33
C LEU A 32 12.23 5.57 -10.31
N ARG A 33 12.57 4.69 -11.26
CA ARG A 33 13.62 4.93 -12.26
C ARG A 33 13.31 6.08 -13.20
N LYS A 34 12.02 6.33 -13.50
CA LYS A 34 11.60 7.49 -14.31
C LYS A 34 11.96 8.83 -13.64
N GLY A 35 12.24 8.82 -12.32
CA GLY A 35 12.76 9.96 -11.58
C GLY A 35 11.70 10.92 -11.05
N ASN A 36 10.47 10.84 -11.54
CA ASN A 36 9.37 11.69 -11.08
C ASN A 36 8.53 11.07 -9.95
N TYR A 37 8.90 9.88 -9.47
CA TYR A 37 8.30 9.25 -8.30
C TYR A 37 9.36 8.91 -7.26
N ARG A 38 8.98 9.01 -5.99
CA ARG A 38 9.80 8.61 -4.83
C ARG A 38 8.97 7.73 -3.91
N ALA A 39 9.63 6.81 -3.23
CA ALA A 39 9.01 5.95 -2.24
C ALA A 39 9.74 6.10 -0.90
N ALA A 40 9.00 6.02 0.21
CA ALA A 40 9.58 6.08 1.55
C ALA A 40 8.86 5.12 2.50
N PHE A 41 9.66 4.42 3.32
CA PHE A 41 9.17 3.75 4.51
C PHE A 41 9.32 4.71 5.69
N LEU A 42 8.22 4.93 6.40
CA LEU A 42 8.14 5.86 7.53
C LEU A 42 7.82 5.09 8.82
N LEU A 43 8.45 5.49 9.90
CA LEU A 43 8.10 5.09 11.26
C LEU A 43 7.31 6.24 11.89
N TYR A 44 6.08 5.96 12.34
CA TYR A 44 5.20 6.99 12.89
C TYR A 44 5.43 7.14 14.38
N GLN A 45 6.27 8.09 14.79
CA GLN A 45 6.63 8.28 16.21
C GLN A 45 5.44 8.65 17.11
N LYS A 46 4.49 9.45 16.60
CA LYS A 46 3.35 9.94 17.41
C LYS A 46 2.23 8.92 17.58
N SER A 47 1.81 8.29 16.48
CA SER A 47 0.74 7.29 16.52
C SER A 47 1.26 5.88 16.81
N GLY A 48 2.58 5.66 16.75
CA GLY A 48 3.14 4.33 16.59
C GLY A 48 2.89 3.78 15.18
N GLY A 49 3.60 2.70 14.84
CA GLY A 49 3.42 1.97 13.59
C GLY A 49 4.29 2.44 12.44
N VAL A 50 3.95 1.96 11.24
CA VAL A 50 4.76 2.11 10.03
C VAL A 50 3.90 2.45 8.83
N GLY A 51 4.50 3.02 7.80
CA GLY A 51 3.83 3.25 6.53
C GLY A 51 4.76 3.28 5.34
N PHE A 52 4.24 2.85 4.20
CA PHE A 52 4.90 2.94 2.90
C PHE A 52 4.20 4.00 2.06
N ASN A 53 4.93 5.04 1.67
CA ASN A 53 4.39 6.21 0.99
C ASN A 53 5.00 6.32 -0.42
N ILE A 54 4.17 6.67 -1.41
CA ILE A 54 4.59 7.01 -2.77
C ILE A 54 4.30 8.49 -3.01
N TYR A 55 5.30 9.20 -3.51
CA TYR A 55 5.26 10.61 -3.85
C TYR A 55 5.52 10.80 -5.33
N LYS A 56 4.83 11.77 -5.92
CA LYS A 56 5.09 12.25 -7.27
C LYS A 56 5.72 13.64 -7.18
N GLU A 57 6.81 13.84 -7.90
CA GLU A 57 7.41 15.17 -8.06
C GLU A 57 6.52 16.04 -8.95
N GLN A 58 6.23 17.24 -8.49
CA GLN A 58 5.47 18.25 -9.22
C GLN A 58 6.41 19.16 -10.01
N GLU A 59 5.87 19.91 -10.97
CA GLU A 59 6.65 20.84 -11.81
C GLU A 59 7.44 21.89 -11.00
N ASN A 60 6.94 22.24 -9.81
CA ASN A 60 7.61 23.15 -8.87
C ASN A 60 8.67 22.46 -7.97
N GLY A 61 9.04 21.21 -8.28
CA GLY A 61 10.01 20.41 -7.51
C GLY A 61 9.48 19.85 -6.17
N LYS A 62 8.23 20.15 -5.78
CA LYS A 62 7.65 19.62 -4.54
C LYS A 62 7.18 18.18 -4.70
N LEU A 63 7.30 17.40 -3.64
CA LEU A 63 6.80 16.04 -3.58
C LEU A 63 5.35 16.01 -3.09
N LYS A 64 4.45 15.51 -3.92
CA LYS A 64 3.04 15.28 -3.56
C LYS A 64 2.80 13.80 -3.31
N ARG A 65 2.40 13.47 -2.09
CA ARG A 65 1.99 12.09 -1.75
C ARG A 65 0.75 11.70 -2.56
N CYS A 66 0.82 10.61 -3.30
CA CYS A 66 -0.28 10.12 -4.13
C CYS A 66 -0.87 8.79 -3.62
N PHE A 67 -0.08 8.04 -2.85
CA PHE A 67 -0.52 6.78 -2.27
C PHE A 67 0.24 6.50 -0.96
N ALA A 68 -0.42 5.84 -0.03
CA ALA A 68 0.23 5.25 1.14
C ALA A 68 -0.47 3.98 1.61
N ILE A 69 0.30 3.06 2.20
CA ILE A 69 -0.22 1.93 2.97
C ILE A 69 0.34 2.08 4.38
N ASP A 70 -0.54 2.12 5.36
CA ASP A 70 -0.22 2.43 6.73
C ASP A 70 -0.74 1.33 7.66
N TYR A 71 0.08 0.97 8.64
CA TYR A 71 -0.26 0.06 9.70
C TYR A 71 0.08 0.70 11.04
N HIS A 72 -0.93 1.21 11.73
CA HIS A 72 -0.80 1.89 13.00
C HIS A 72 -2.06 1.68 13.86
N PRO A 73 -1.98 1.89 15.18
CA PRO A 73 -3.13 1.78 16.05
C PRO A 73 -4.16 2.90 15.79
N PHE A 74 -5.43 2.57 16.04
CA PHE A 74 -6.56 3.48 16.11
C PHE A 74 -7.30 3.26 17.42
N TRP A 75 -7.78 4.33 18.03
CA TRP A 75 -8.66 4.23 19.18
C TRP A 75 -10.06 3.76 18.75
N ASP A 76 -10.50 2.61 19.25
CA ASP A 76 -11.85 2.09 19.05
C ASP A 76 -12.74 2.48 20.23
N LYS A 77 -13.74 3.33 19.95
CA LYS A 77 -14.70 3.82 20.96
C LYS A 77 -15.67 2.75 21.43
N LYS A 78 -15.89 1.66 20.68
CA LYS A 78 -16.82 0.59 21.06
C LYS A 78 -16.22 -0.32 22.12
N THR A 79 -14.94 -0.62 21.98
CA THR A 79 -14.20 -1.52 22.89
C THR A 79 -13.34 -0.77 23.90
N ASN A 80 -13.22 0.56 23.78
CA ASN A 80 -12.32 1.41 24.56
C ASN A 80 -10.86 0.92 24.55
N GLN A 81 -10.41 0.45 23.39
CA GLN A 81 -9.08 -0.12 23.21
C GLN A 81 -8.41 0.40 21.94
N SER A 82 -7.09 0.34 21.94
CA SER A 82 -6.27 0.64 20.77
C SER A 82 -6.18 -0.60 19.88
N VAL A 83 -6.64 -0.49 18.63
CA VAL A 83 -6.65 -1.59 17.67
C VAL A 83 -5.73 -1.28 16.50
N TRP A 84 -4.78 -2.17 16.25
CA TRP A 84 -3.89 -2.08 15.11
C TRP A 84 -4.62 -2.34 13.81
N LYS A 85 -4.41 -1.47 12.84
CA LYS A 85 -5.20 -1.53 11.63
C LYS A 85 -4.42 -1.16 10.38
N LEU A 86 -4.56 -2.03 9.37
CA LEU A 86 -4.02 -1.83 8.03
C LEU A 86 -5.03 -1.05 7.18
N HIS A 87 -4.58 0.06 6.62
CA HIS A 87 -5.39 0.90 5.75
C HIS A 87 -4.51 1.57 4.69
N TYR A 88 -5.15 2.17 3.70
CA TYR A 88 -4.44 2.88 2.64
C TYR A 88 -5.00 4.28 2.42
N HIS A 89 -4.18 5.12 1.81
CA HIS A 89 -4.53 6.48 1.40
C HIS A 89 -4.31 6.62 -0.10
N ARG A 90 -5.27 7.23 -0.79
CA ARG A 90 -5.15 7.59 -2.21
C ARG A 90 -5.95 8.84 -2.51
N GLY A 91 -5.55 9.59 -3.53
CA GLY A 91 -6.32 10.74 -3.96
C GLY A 91 -5.51 11.78 -4.70
N GLU A 92 -6.22 12.69 -5.35
CA GLU A 92 -5.68 13.78 -6.14
C GLU A 92 -5.40 15.03 -5.32
N ASN A 93 -5.96 15.14 -4.11
CA ASN A 93 -5.77 16.29 -3.23
C ASN A 93 -5.57 15.89 -1.77
N GLU A 94 -5.16 16.84 -0.94
CA GLU A 94 -4.86 16.59 0.47
C GLU A 94 -6.06 16.04 1.24
N SER A 95 -7.28 16.52 0.96
CA SER A 95 -8.49 16.04 1.61
C SER A 95 -8.73 14.55 1.33
N GLN A 96 -8.57 14.11 0.07
CA GLN A 96 -8.68 12.69 -0.29
C GLN A 96 -7.54 11.85 0.29
N MET A 97 -6.33 12.42 0.37
CA MET A 97 -5.14 11.78 0.94
C MET A 97 -5.15 11.68 2.47
N LYS A 98 -6.10 12.33 3.16
CA LYS A 98 -6.34 12.18 4.60
C LYS A 98 -7.34 11.09 4.94
N LYS A 99 -8.09 10.58 3.95
CA LYS A 99 -9.12 9.55 4.17
C LYS A 99 -8.48 8.18 4.36
N HIS A 100 -8.57 7.64 5.58
CA HIS A 100 -8.24 6.25 5.88
C HIS A 100 -9.20 5.31 5.15
N ARG A 101 -8.67 4.37 4.36
CA ARG A 101 -9.49 3.40 3.64
C ARG A 101 -9.18 1.98 4.10
N PRO A 102 -10.19 1.22 4.57
CA PRO A 102 -10.04 -0.18 4.93
C PRO A 102 -9.39 -1.00 3.82
N TYR A 103 -8.48 -1.91 4.17
CA TYR A 103 -8.10 -2.98 3.25
C TYR A 103 -9.18 -4.08 3.17
N GLN A 104 -9.85 -4.41 4.28
CA GLN A 104 -10.83 -5.50 4.38
C GLN A 104 -12.31 -5.05 4.30
N GLY A 105 -12.56 -3.79 3.93
CA GLY A 105 -13.90 -3.16 4.04
C GLY A 105 -14.26 -2.76 5.47
N GLY A 106 -15.22 -1.81 5.62
CA GLY A 106 -15.90 -1.46 6.89
C GLY A 106 -15.05 -0.82 7.99
N TRP A 107 -15.15 0.50 8.15
CA TRP A 107 -14.53 1.27 9.26
C TRP A 107 -15.45 2.36 9.76
#